data_AF-A0A8J8BKF6-F1
#
_entry.id   AF-A0A8J8BKF6-F1
#
_cell.length_a   1.000
_cell.length_b   1.000
_cell.length_c   1.000
_cell.angle_alpha   90.00
_cell.angle_beta   90.00
_cell.angle_gamma   90.00
#
_symmetry.space_group_name_H-M   'P 1'
#
loop_
_entity.id
_entity.type
_entity.pdbx_description
1 polymer ?
#
loop_
_entity_poly.entity_id
_entity_poly.type
_entity_poly.pdbx_seq_one_letter_code
_entity_poly.pdbx_strand_id
1 'polypeptide(L)' 'MRELSVVEISQVDGGTAAGDIVMGAAGAWASTVTGAAIGSVVPGVGTVVGAAAGFTLGVAIAVGYSLATN' A
#
# COMPACT_ATOMS: atom_id res chain seq x y z
N MET A 1 -16.56 -7.72 -32.32
CA MET A 1 -16.29 -7.25 -30.95
C MET A 1 -17.23 -8.03 -30.03
N ARG A 2 -16.71 -8.81 -29.09
CA ARG A 2 -17.54 -9.51 -28.09
C ARG A 2 -17.85 -8.51 -26.98
N GLU A 3 -19.13 -8.34 -26.63
CA GLU A 3 -19.50 -7.69 -25.39
C GLU A 3 -19.06 -8.59 -24.24
N LEU A 4 -18.13 -8.09 -23.44
CA LEU A 4 -17.69 -8.72 -22.20
C LEU A 4 -18.78 -8.49 -21.15
N SER A 5 -19.09 -9.53 -20.37
CA SER A 5 -20.01 -9.36 -19.24
C SER A 5 -19.39 -8.43 -18.20
N VAL A 6 -20.22 -7.75 -17.40
CA VAL A 6 -19.78 -6.83 -16.33
C VAL A 6 -18.77 -7.49 -15.38
N VAL A 7 -18.88 -8.81 -15.17
CA VAL A 7 -17.96 -9.60 -14.34
C VAL A 7 -16.57 -9.69 -14.98
N GLU A 8 -16.49 -9.95 -16.28
CA GLU A 8 -15.21 -10.02 -17.01
C GLU A 8 -14.56 -8.64 -17.12
N ILE A 9 -15.34 -7.57 -17.22
CA ILE A 9 -14.83 -6.19 -17.16
C ILE A 9 -14.17 -5.95 -15.80
N SER A 10 -14.81 -6.34 -14.69
CA SER A 10 -14.23 -6.18 -13.35
C SER A 10 -12.97 -7.02 -13.10
N GLN A 11 -12.76 -8.11 -13.85
CA GLN A 11 -11.57 -8.95 -13.71
C GLN A 11 -10.36 -8.43 -14.52
N VAL A 12 -10.61 -7.67 -15.58
CA VAL A 12 -9.57 -7.09 -16.45
C VAL A 12 -9.20 -5.68 -15.99
N ASP A 13 -10.17 -4.93 -15.47
CA ASP A 13 -9.95 -3.64 -14.83
C ASP A 13 -9.38 -3.91 -13.44
N GLY A 14 -8.10 -3.60 -13.22
CA GLY A 14 -7.36 -3.92 -11.98
C GLY A 14 -7.95 -3.35 -10.69
N GLY A 15 -9.07 -2.60 -10.76
CA GLY A 15 -9.88 -2.09 -9.65
C GLY A 15 -10.77 -3.16 -9.00
N THR A 16 -10.24 -4.36 -8.77
CA THR A 16 -10.87 -5.30 -7.83
C THR A 16 -10.41 -4.97 -6.41
N ALA A 17 -11.25 -5.22 -5.41
CA ALA A 17 -10.87 -5.05 -4.00
C ALA A 17 -9.57 -5.79 -3.63
N ALA A 18 -9.27 -6.90 -4.29
CA ALA A 18 -8.01 -7.63 -4.12
C ALA A 18 -6.80 -6.86 -4.70
N GLY A 19 -6.96 -6.19 -5.84
CA GLY A 19 -5.93 -5.34 -6.44
C GLY A 19 -5.59 -4.13 -5.56
N ASP A 20 -6.61 -3.49 -4.98
CA ASP A 20 -6.43 -2.36 -4.06
C ASP A 20 -5.74 -2.77 -2.76
N ILE A 21 -6.11 -3.93 -2.19
CA ILE A 21 -5.46 -4.47 -0.99
C ILE A 21 -3.99 -4.81 -1.28
N VAL A 22 -3.70 -5.43 -2.42
CA VAL A 22 -2.32 -5.79 -2.81
C VAL A 22 -1.48 -4.54 -3.03
N MET A 23 -2.01 -3.52 -3.72
CA MET A 23 -1.32 -2.23 -3.88
C MET A 23 -1.10 -1.53 -2.53
N GLY A 24 -2.10 -1.54 -1.65
CA GLY A 24 -1.99 -0.97 -0.30
C GLY A 24 -0.94 -1.66 0.55
N ALA A 25 -0.90 -2.99 0.54
CA ALA A 25 0.08 -3.78 1.28
C ALA A 25 1.51 -3.60 0.71
N ALA A 26 1.66 -3.59 -0.62
CA ALA A 26 2.94 -3.33 -1.26
C ALA A 26 3.45 -1.91 -0.96
N GLY A 27 2.57 -0.91 -1.00
CA GLY A 27 2.89 0.46 -0.63
C GLY A 27 3.31 0.60 0.83
N ALA A 28 2.60 -0.07 1.75
CA ALA A 28 2.93 -0.09 3.17
C ALA A 28 4.29 -0.77 3.44
N TRP A 29 4.63 -1.81 2.71
CA TRP A 29 5.93 -2.46 2.84
C TRP A 29 7.07 -1.59 2.30
N ALA A 30 6.86 -0.95 1.14
CA ALA A 30 7.82 -0.01 0.57
C ALA A 30 8.10 1.15 1.53
N SER A 31 7.06 1.77 2.10
CA SER A 31 7.21 2.86 3.06
C SER A 31 7.89 2.43 4.36
N THR A 32 7.65 1.19 4.82
CA THR A 32 8.33 0.58 5.97
C THR A 32 9.83 0.47 5.73
N VAL A 33 10.23 -0.07 4.56
CA VAL A 33 11.65 -0.23 4.21
C VAL A 33 12.33 1.13 4.05
N THR A 34 11.67 2.09 3.39
CA THR A 34 12.17 3.47 3.29
C THR A 34 12.32 4.10 4.68
N GLY A 35 11.33 3.94 5.55
CA GLY A 35 11.38 4.44 6.92
C GLY A 35 12.52 3.80 7.73
N ALA A 36 12.74 2.49 7.60
CA ALA A 36 13.85 1.80 8.22
C ALA A 36 15.21 2.33 7.74
N ALA A 37 15.35 2.55 6.43
CA ALA A 37 16.56 3.09 5.83
C ALA A 37 16.86 4.51 6.33
N ILE A 38 15.85 5.39 6.37
CA ILE A 38 16.00 6.75 6.93
C ILE A 38 16.31 6.69 8.43
N GLY A 39 15.62 5.82 9.17
CA GLY A 39 15.81 5.64 10.61
C GLY A 39 17.20 5.12 10.99
N SER A 40 17.85 4.37 10.09
CA SER A 40 19.20 3.82 10.32
C SER A 40 20.28 4.89 10.52
N VAL A 41 20.00 6.14 10.14
CA VAL A 41 20.89 7.29 10.38
C VAL A 41 21.05 7.58 11.88
N VAL A 42 20.06 7.22 12.70
CA VAL A 42 20.12 7.36 14.16
C VAL A 42 20.52 6.01 14.77
N PRO A 43 21.72 5.90 15.38
CA PRO A 43 22.18 4.63 15.94
C PRO A 43 21.32 4.17 17.11
N GLY A 44 21.16 2.85 17.24
CA GLY A 44 20.31 2.22 18.25
C GLY A 44 18.92 1.91 17.72
N VAL A 45 17.89 2.56 18.27
CA VAL A 45 16.48 2.25 17.96
C VAL A 45 15.95 2.94 16.69
N GLY A 46 16.75 3.80 16.05
CA GLY A 46 16.34 4.61 14.91
C GLY A 46 15.78 3.79 13.75
N THR A 47 16.40 2.65 13.43
CA THR A 47 15.94 1.75 12.35
C THR A 47 14.55 1.19 12.63
N VAL A 48 14.27 0.80 13.88
CA VAL A 48 12.97 0.23 14.29
C VAL A 48 11.90 1.30 14.34
N VAL A 49 12.21 2.47 14.90
CA VAL A 49 11.29 3.60 14.97
C VAL A 49 10.96 4.13 13.57
N GLY A 50 11.96 4.23 12.70
CA GLY A 50 11.79 4.61 11.30
C GLY A 50 10.95 3.59 10.53
N ALA A 51 11.19 2.29 10.72
CA ALA A 51 10.37 1.23 10.13
C ALA A 51 8.90 1.32 10.58
N ALA A 52 8.68 1.48 11.89
CA ALA A 52 7.33 1.60 12.46
C ALA A 52 6.60 2.84 11.92
N ALA A 53 7.26 4.00 11.90
CA ALA A 53 6.69 5.23 11.34
C ALA A 53 6.36 5.08 9.84
N GLY A 54 7.27 4.46 9.07
CA GLY A 54 7.07 4.16 7.66
C GLY A 54 5.88 3.23 7.41
N PHE A 55 5.74 2.18 8.23
CA PHE A 55 4.60 1.26 8.18
C PHE A 55 3.28 1.98 8.49
N THR A 56 3.21 2.74 9.59
CA THR A 56 1.99 3.46 9.99
C THR A 56 1.56 4.45 8.91
N LEU A 57 2.51 5.19 8.32
CA LEU A 57 2.22 6.12 7.22
C LEU A 57 1.70 5.40 5.98
N GLY A 58 2.33 4.28 5.60
CA GLY A 58 1.91 3.50 4.43
C GLY A 58 0.52 2.88 4.59
N VAL A 59 0.20 2.36 5.77
CA VAL A 59 -1.15 1.87 6.10
C VAL A 59 -2.16 3.01 6.08
N ALA A 60 -1.82 4.18 6.64
CA ALA A 60 -2.71 5.35 6.62
C ALA A 60 -3.00 5.83 5.19
N ILE A 61 -2.01 5.80 4.29
CA ILE A 61 -2.19 6.12 2.88
C ILE A 61 -3.08 5.09 2.20
N ALA A 62 -2.86 3.79 2.43
CA ALA A 62 -3.69 2.74 1.85
C ALA A 62 -5.15 2.85 2.30
N VAL A 63 -5.39 3.09 3.59
CA VAL A 63 -6.74 3.30 4.14
C VAL A 63 -7.37 4.59 3.58
N GLY A 64 -6.60 5.69 3.51
CA GLY A 64 -7.08 6.95 2.95
C GLY A 64 -7.44 6.85 1.47
N TYR A 65 -6.65 6.11 0.68
CA TYR A 65 -6.96 5.82 -0.72
C TYR A 65 -8.23 4.99 -0.84
N SER A 66 -8.35 3.91 -0.07
CA SER A 66 -9.55 3.06 -0.06
C SER A 66 -10.82 3.83 0.33
N LEU A 67 -10.74 4.75 1.30
CA LEU A 67 -11.85 5.64 1.67
C LEU A 67 -12.18 6.69 0.62
N ALA A 68 -11.22 7.09 -0.22
CA ALA A 68 -11.43 8.08 -1.27
C ALA A 68 -11.97 7.46 -2.57
N THR A 69 -11.76 6.16 -2.78
CA THR A 69 -12.17 5.44 -4.00
C THR A 69 -13.37 4.52 -3.83
N ASN A 70 -13.88 4.32 -2.60
CA ASN A 70 -15.18 3.70 -2.32
C ASN A 70 -16.25 4.76 -2.03
#